data_AF-F3KVX7-F1
#
_entry.id   AF-F3KVX7-F1
#
_cell.length_a   1.000
_cell.length_b   1.000
_cell.length_c   1.000
_cell.angle_alpha   90.00
_cell.angle_beta   90.00
_cell.angle_gamma   90.00
#
_symmetry.space_group_name_H-M   'P 1'
#
loop_
_entity.id
_entity.type
_entity.pdbx_description
1 polymer ?
#
loop_
_entity_poly.entity_id
_entity_poly.type
_entity_poly.pdbx_seq_one_letter_code
_entity_poly.pdbx_strand_id
1 'polypeptide(L)'
;MKPLDRDDRPRTFPHLTLLAVLACVPLLNACTSQAWYEGSRASARQQCNQQPPGAYEDCMRRVNEGVGSKSYDSYEREREELRRK
;
A
#
# COMPACT_ATOMS: atom_id res chain seq x y z
N MET A 1 -18.66 -41.27 10.33
CA MET A 1 -18.85 -40.07 9.46
C MET A 1 -20.19 -39.42 9.77
N LYS A 2 -20.16 -38.18 10.26
CA LYS A 2 -21.29 -37.21 10.32
C LYS A 2 -20.69 -35.85 9.95
N PRO A 3 -21.32 -35.05 9.07
CA PRO A 3 -20.85 -33.71 8.78
C PRO A 3 -21.20 -32.78 9.95
N LEU A 4 -20.19 -32.06 10.45
CA LEU A 4 -20.39 -30.87 11.27
C LEU A 4 -20.70 -29.72 10.31
N ASP A 5 -21.99 -29.50 10.11
CA ASP A 5 -22.54 -28.28 9.55
C ASP A 5 -22.17 -27.14 10.51
N ARG A 6 -21.20 -26.31 10.12
CA ARG A 6 -20.80 -25.13 10.88
C ARG A 6 -21.49 -23.93 10.23
N ASP A 7 -22.80 -23.81 10.48
CA ASP A 7 -23.54 -22.55 10.39
C ASP A 7 -22.95 -21.60 11.43
N ASP A 8 -21.80 -20.99 11.11
CA ASP A 8 -21.23 -19.87 11.85
C ASP A 8 -21.99 -18.60 11.43
N ARG A 9 -23.30 -18.55 11.72
CA ARG A 9 -24.03 -17.29 11.68
C ARG A 9 -23.76 -16.54 12.98
N PRO A 10 -22.96 -15.46 12.96
CA PRO A 10 -22.78 -14.65 14.15
C PRO A 10 -24.14 -14.07 14.54
N ARG A 11 -24.48 -14.17 15.83
CA ARG A 11 -25.60 -13.41 16.41
C ARG A 11 -25.34 -11.94 16.17
N THR A 12 -25.94 -11.37 15.12
CA THR A 12 -25.79 -9.97 14.74
C THR A 12 -26.51 -9.12 15.78
N PHE A 13 -25.77 -8.61 16.76
CA PHE A 13 -26.16 -7.42 17.50
C PHE A 13 -25.69 -6.22 16.68
N PRO A 14 -26.56 -5.62 15.84
CA PRO A 14 -26.14 -4.64 14.84
C PRO A 14 -25.40 -3.45 15.46
N HIS A 15 -25.74 -3.10 16.70
CA HIS A 15 -25.08 -2.04 17.45
C HIS A 15 -23.64 -2.38 17.87
N LEU A 16 -23.37 -3.63 18.26
CA LEU A 16 -22.01 -4.08 18.62
C LEU A 16 -21.13 -4.18 17.38
N THR A 17 -21.68 -4.65 16.25
CA THR A 17 -20.97 -4.68 14.97
C THR A 17 -20.69 -3.27 14.45
N LEU A 18 -21.66 -2.35 14.56
CA LEU A 18 -21.49 -0.94 14.18
C LEU A 18 -20.45 -0.23 15.05
N LEU A 19 -20.46 -0.43 16.37
CA LEU A 19 -19.46 0.11 17.30
C LEU A 19 -18.05 -0.41 16.99
N ALA A 20 -17.91 -1.70 16.69
CA ALA A 20 -16.63 -2.29 16.31
C ALA A 20 -16.09 -1.70 15.01
N VAL A 21 -16.94 -1.52 13.99
CA VAL A 21 -16.55 -0.89 12.72
C VAL A 21 -16.14 0.56 12.93
N LEU A 22 -16.92 1.33 13.71
CA LEU A 22 -16.64 2.74 14.01
C LEU A 22 -15.32 2.92 14.76
N ALA A 23 -14.99 2.00 15.68
CA ALA A 23 -13.75 2.00 16.44
C ALA A 23 -12.51 1.70 15.58
N CYS A 24 -12.66 1.00 14.44
CA CYS A 24 -11.55 0.68 13.54
C CYS A 24 -11.23 1.78 12.51
N VAL A 25 -12.15 2.73 12.27
CA VAL A 25 -11.94 3.85 11.32
C VAL A 25 -10.65 4.65 11.57
N PRO A 26 -10.28 5.05 12.81
CA PRO A 26 -9.06 5.85 13.02
C PRO A 26 -7.76 5.08 12.72
N LEU A 27 -7.78 3.74 12.72
CA LEU A 27 -6.61 2.91 12.42
C LEU A 27 -6.17 3.01 10.96
N LEU A 28 -7.06 3.44 10.05
CA LEU A 28 -6.74 3.65 8.65
C LEU A 28 -5.84 4.88 8.42
N ASN A 29 -5.82 5.83 9.36
CA ASN A 29 -4.94 7.00 9.30
C ASN A 29 -3.48 6.68 9.69
N ALA A 30 -3.19 5.45 10.14
CA ALA A 30 -1.83 5.03 10.51
C ALA A 30 -0.95 4.64 9.31
N CYS A 31 -1.47 4.66 8.08
CA CYS A 31 -0.64 4.50 6.88
C CYS A 31 0.20 5.76 6.68
N THR A 32 1.48 5.70 7.04
CA THR A 32 2.40 6.84 6.84
C THR A 32 2.66 7.05 5.35
N SER A 33 2.81 8.31 4.94
CA SER A 33 3.18 8.65 3.56
C SER A 33 4.53 8.07 3.15
N GLN A 34 5.42 7.85 4.12
CA GLN A 34 6.68 7.15 3.93
C GLN A 34 6.47 5.68 3.56
N ALA A 35 5.67 4.95 4.34
CA ALA A 35 5.39 3.53 4.06
C ALA A 35 4.73 3.35 2.69
N TRP A 36 3.83 4.26 2.32
CA TRP A 36 3.20 4.26 1.00
C TRP A 36 4.22 4.54 -0.12
N TYR A 37 5.10 5.52 0.06
CA TYR A 37 6.15 5.85 -0.91
C TYR A 37 7.13 4.69 -1.11
N GLU A 38 7.65 4.13 -0.01
CA GLU A 38 8.56 2.99 -0.06
C GLU A 38 7.90 1.76 -0.70
N GLY A 39 6.65 1.47 -0.35
CA GLY A 39 5.86 0.40 -0.98
C GLY A 39 5.70 0.62 -2.49
N SER A 40 5.43 1.85 -2.93
CA SER A 40 5.30 2.18 -4.35
C SER A 40 6.62 1.98 -5.11
N ARG A 41 7.75 2.39 -4.52
CA ARG A 41 9.10 2.24 -5.07
C ARG A 41 9.50 0.76 -5.17
N ALA A 42 9.20 -0.02 -4.13
CA ALA A 42 9.44 -1.46 -4.11
C ALA A 42 8.58 -2.18 -5.16
N SER A 43 7.30 -1.82 -5.26
CA SER A 43 6.39 -2.38 -6.28
C SER A 43 6.86 -2.09 -7.70
N ALA A 44 7.32 -0.86 -7.98
CA ALA A 44 7.85 -0.50 -9.30
C ALA A 44 9.07 -1.35 -9.69
N ARG A 45 9.99 -1.62 -8.76
CA ARG A 45 11.13 -2.53 -8.98
C ARG A 45 10.67 -3.97 -9.20
N GLN A 46 9.69 -4.42 -8.42
CA GLN A 46 9.14 -5.76 -8.55
C GLN A 46 8.43 -5.98 -9.89
N GLN A 47 7.78 -4.96 -10.44
CA GLN A 47 7.20 -5.01 -11.78
C GLN A 47 8.27 -5.23 -12.85
N CYS A 48 9.47 -4.68 -12.68
CA CYS A 48 10.57 -4.95 -13.60
C CYS A 48 11.02 -6.41 -13.54
N ASN A 49 11.08 -7.02 -12.35
CA ASN A 49 11.41 -8.46 -12.21
C ASN A 49 10.43 -9.40 -12.93
N GLN A 50 9.21 -8.94 -13.22
CA GLN A 50 8.20 -9.71 -13.97
C GLN A 50 8.31 -9.52 -15.49
N GLN A 51 9.16 -8.58 -15.96
CA GLN A 51 9.39 -8.37 -17.38
C GLN A 51 10.33 -9.43 -17.95
N PRO A 52 10.21 -9.76 -19.25
CA PRO A 52 11.17 -10.60 -19.93
C PRO A 52 12.57 -9.96 -19.90
N PRO A 53 13.65 -10.76 -19.99
CA PRO A 53 15.03 -10.28 -19.83
C PRO A 53 15.41 -9.15 -20.79
N GLY A 54 14.81 -9.08 -21.99
CA GLY A 54 15.04 -7.98 -22.94
C GLY A 54 14.42 -6.63 -22.54
N ALA A 55 13.38 -6.63 -21.70
CA ALA A 55 12.71 -5.41 -21.23
C ALA A 55 13.05 -5.07 -19.77
N TYR A 56 13.71 -5.99 -19.05
CA TYR A 56 14.12 -5.82 -17.67
C TYR A 56 15.02 -4.60 -17.49
N GLU A 57 16.11 -4.52 -18.26
CA GLU A 57 17.13 -3.47 -18.12
C GLU A 57 16.54 -2.08 -18.36
N ASP A 58 15.73 -1.93 -19.41
CA ASP A 58 15.05 -0.67 -19.70
C ASP A 58 14.03 -0.31 -18.63
N CYS A 59 13.28 -1.29 -18.09
CA CYS A 59 12.38 -1.05 -16.97
C CYS A 59 13.13 -0.57 -15.73
N MET A 60 14.19 -1.29 -15.34
CA MET A 60 14.98 -0.96 -14.15
C MET A 60 15.66 0.39 -14.29
N ARG A 61 16.16 0.74 -15.48
CA ARG A 61 16.72 2.06 -15.77
C ARG A 61 15.68 3.16 -15.53
N ARG A 62 14.47 3.02 -16.08
CA ARG A 62 13.38 3.99 -15.89
C ARG A 62 12.96 4.13 -14.42
N VAL A 63 12.89 3.01 -13.70
CA VAL A 63 12.57 3.03 -12.27
C VAL A 63 13.67 3.74 -11.50
N ASN A 64 14.94 3.42 -11.75
CA ASN A 64 16.08 4.03 -11.07
C ASN A 64 16.24 5.51 -11.39
N GLU A 65 15.97 5.96 -12.61
CA GLU A 65 16.00 7.39 -12.97
C GLU A 65 14.83 8.16 -12.33
N GLY A 66 13.65 7.53 -12.24
CA GLY A 66 12.43 8.13 -11.67
C GLY A 66 12.28 7.95 -10.17
N VAL A 67 11.21 7.26 -9.75
CA VAL A 67 10.82 7.07 -8.34
C VAL A 67 11.90 6.32 -7.53
N GLY A 68 12.78 5.60 -8.22
CA GLY A 68 13.88 4.83 -7.65
C GLY A 68 15.11 5.64 -7.27
N SER A 69 15.35 6.84 -7.81
CA SER A 69 16.56 7.64 -7.49
C SER A 69 16.40 8.43 -6.20
N LYS A 70 15.20 8.94 -5.93
CA LYS A 70 14.93 9.85 -4.82
C LYS A 70 14.77 9.12 -3.49
N SER A 71 15.24 9.75 -2.41
CA SER A 71 14.91 9.35 -1.05
C SER A 71 13.52 9.90 -0.68
N TYR A 72 12.87 9.29 0.31
CA TYR A 72 11.57 9.79 0.79
C TYR A 72 11.64 11.27 1.23
N ASP A 73 12.72 11.65 1.91
CA ASP A 73 12.95 13.03 2.38
C ASP A 73 13.02 14.03 1.21
N SER A 74 13.76 13.70 0.14
CA SER A 74 13.82 14.54 -1.06
C SER A 74 12.48 14.65 -1.78
N TYR A 75 11.72 13.54 -1.84
CA TYR A 75 10.38 13.52 -2.40
C TYR A 75 9.41 14.39 -1.59
N GLU A 76 9.46 14.33 -0.26
CA GLU A 76 8.61 15.14 0.60
C GLU A 76 8.92 16.63 0.42
N ARG A 77 10.19 17.02 0.50
CA ARG A 77 10.62 18.41 0.32
C ARG A 77 10.17 19.00 -1.01
N GLU A 78 10.38 18.29 -2.12
CA GLU A 78 9.86 18.72 -3.44
C GLU A 78 8.34 18.91 -3.42
N ARG A 79 7.61 17.99 -2.78
CA ARG A 79 6.15 18.06 -2.66
C ARG A 79 5.68 19.26 -1.85
N GLU A 80 6.40 19.62 -0.80
CA GLU A 80 6.12 20.81 0.01
C GLU A 80 6.43 22.10 -0.77
N GLU A 81 7.54 22.14 -1.49
CA GLU A 81 7.92 23.27 -2.34
C GLU A 81 6.87 23.52 -3.43
N LEU A 82 6.34 22.46 -4.06
CA LEU A 82 5.25 22.56 -5.03
C LEU A 82 3.94 23.03 -4.41
N ARG A 83 3.66 22.71 -3.14
CA ARG A 83 2.47 23.18 -2.42
C ARG A 83 2.54 24.64 -1.99
N ARG A 84 3.75 25.21 -1.88
CA ARG A 84 3.98 26.60 -1.47
C ARG A 84 3.97 27.60 -2.64
N LYS A 85 3.96 27.12 -3.88
CA LYS A 85 3.78 27.94 -5.09
C LYS A 85 2.31 28.12 -5.42
#